data_AF-A0AAV1YZK4-F1
#
_entry.id   AF-A0AAV1YZK4-F1
#
_cell.length_a   1.000
_cell.length_b   1.000
_cell.length_c   1.000
_cell.angle_alpha   90.00
_cell.angle_beta   90.00
_cell.angle_gamma   90.00
#
_symmetry.space_group_name_H-M   'P 1'
#
loop_
_entity.id
_entity.type
_entity.pdbx_description
1 polymer ?
#
loop_
_entity_poly.entity_id
_entity_poly.type
_entity_poly.pdbx_seq_one_letter_code
_entity_poly.pdbx_strand_id
1 'polypeptide(L)'
;MAEKIRQLCPLLEAFGSARTSYNQNASRLLKNVAVTFTKTGKITGGIIEATLLDRTRISCTPPNESNFHILYYVFEGLKNEKRLAEFGLDKLSTMKYLPMKASKNVSDLIAGYKNVYQSLRVLSFTEEEILVVLRILSAILLLGDVTYTMKGSNATANNPYLILSAAKNLSVDNDQLCSVISKGPTVEDVSLKRDSWVQFLYLRVFDWIVSSINKQLSFSRLVLGNSYSVTVIDPPGFGANEQNQLFRLNSNIIHDFLQNYIQQLLFFRELEEYKEEGVDIPFKYEETPQQKVFLNNLVDSERILLNGLQNSGVKGTFNWLKKMKSLPSECIEVENDKVTVHHTFEEITYNIPDLTAENVFTLDEAEFAETFKGTVDVVTSAIANLLPEGNTSLAEQMQVVLSKLVESVTDDFPHLVVCLQATESPREDIKFEPQYITQQLRAFNLMETIMIRQQGFARRLSFSEFLNRYKYLAFDFDEEVELTKENCQLLLIRLKMDGWQMGTSKVFLRYYTEEYLTRLYETHTKKIIKIQAMARRFIVKARQGK
;
A
#
# COMPACT_ATOMS: atom_id res chain seq x y z
N MET A 1 -12.49 -19.74 1.67
CA MET A 1 -12.42 -18.26 1.70
C MET A 1 -11.10 -17.78 2.29
N ALA A 2 -10.74 -18.13 3.52
CA ALA A 2 -9.47 -17.73 4.14
C ALA A 2 -8.23 -18.02 3.27
N GLU A 3 -8.17 -19.21 2.66
CA GLU A 3 -7.06 -19.55 1.75
C GLU A 3 -7.02 -18.66 0.49
N LYS A 4 -8.18 -18.28 -0.08
CA LYS A 4 -8.25 -17.35 -1.21
C LYS A 4 -7.67 -15.98 -0.84
N ILE A 5 -8.03 -15.47 0.35
CA ILE A 5 -7.52 -14.20 0.86
C ILE A 5 -6.00 -14.27 1.10
N ARG A 6 -5.49 -15.40 1.62
CA ARG A 6 -4.05 -15.58 1.84
C ARG A 6 -3.23 -15.54 0.54
N GLN A 7 -3.79 -16.07 -0.55
CA GLN A 7 -3.15 -16.08 -1.87
C GLN A 7 -3.23 -14.74 -2.60
N LEU A 8 -3.99 -13.77 -2.10
CA LEU A 8 -4.13 -12.46 -2.71
C LEU A 8 -2.83 -11.65 -2.65
N CYS A 9 -2.21 -11.56 -1.47
CA CYS A 9 -1.06 -10.69 -1.26
C CYS A 9 0.13 -11.05 -2.16
N PRO A 10 0.56 -12.34 -2.27
CA PRO A 10 1.65 -12.71 -3.17
C PRO A 10 1.36 -12.36 -4.64
N LEU A 11 0.10 -12.46 -5.07
CA LEU A 11 -0.30 -12.12 -6.43
C LEU A 11 -0.25 -10.61 -6.67
N LEU A 12 -0.81 -9.80 -5.76
CA LEU A 12 -0.74 -8.34 -5.84
C LEU A 12 0.69 -7.83 -5.76
N GLU A 13 1.54 -8.44 -4.92
CA GLU A 13 2.97 -8.10 -4.84
C GLU A 13 3.72 -8.46 -6.13
N ALA A 14 3.39 -9.57 -6.78
CA ALA A 14 4.03 -9.93 -8.05
C ALA A 14 3.78 -8.86 -9.13
N PHE A 15 2.55 -8.35 -9.23
CA PHE A 15 2.17 -7.35 -10.23
C PHE A 15 2.40 -5.90 -9.79
N GLY A 16 2.44 -5.65 -8.48
CA GLY A 16 2.41 -4.31 -7.91
C GLY A 16 3.68 -3.89 -7.19
N SER A 17 4.64 -4.79 -7.03
CA SER A 17 5.90 -4.51 -6.34
C SER A 17 7.12 -4.66 -7.25
N ALA A 18 8.16 -3.89 -6.91
CA ALA A 18 9.43 -3.91 -7.60
C ALA A 18 10.59 -3.76 -6.60
N ARG A 19 11.79 -4.15 -7.01
CA ARG A 19 13.01 -3.87 -6.25
C ARG A 19 13.46 -2.45 -6.52
N THR A 20 13.64 -1.67 -5.46
CA THR A 20 14.27 -0.36 -5.48
C THR A 20 15.63 -0.41 -4.78
N SER A 21 16.36 0.71 -4.79
CA SER A 21 17.61 0.87 -4.05
C SER A 21 17.45 0.63 -2.54
N TYR A 22 16.26 0.92 -1.99
CA TYR A 22 15.98 0.89 -0.56
C TYR A 22 15.20 -0.35 -0.12
N ASN A 23 14.33 -0.89 -0.96
CA ASN A 23 13.45 -2.00 -0.61
C ASN A 23 13.38 -3.04 -1.73
N GLN A 24 13.64 -4.31 -1.38
CA GLN A 24 13.64 -5.42 -2.33
C GLN A 24 12.24 -5.81 -2.85
N ASN A 25 11.17 -5.39 -2.17
CA ASN A 25 9.77 -5.64 -2.48
C ASN A 25 8.93 -4.38 -2.24
N ALA A 26 9.32 -3.26 -2.87
CA ALA A 26 8.65 -1.98 -2.68
C ALA A 26 7.30 -1.97 -3.41
N SER A 27 6.21 -1.70 -2.68
CA SER A 27 4.89 -1.46 -3.26
C SER A 27 4.92 -0.25 -4.20
N ARG A 28 4.36 -0.41 -5.40
CA ARG A 28 4.28 0.61 -6.46
C ARG A 28 2.81 0.91 -6.85
N LEU A 29 1.90 0.74 -5.90
CA LEU A 29 0.47 1.03 -6.00
C LEU A 29 -0.11 1.23 -4.60
N LEU A 30 -1.29 1.85 -4.51
CA LEU A 30 -2.08 1.90 -3.28
C LEU A 30 -2.95 0.63 -3.20
N LYS A 31 -2.78 -0.15 -2.15
CA LYS A 31 -3.50 -1.42 -1.94
C LYS A 31 -4.47 -1.28 -0.75
N ASN A 32 -5.76 -1.35 -1.03
CA ASN A 32 -6.81 -1.43 -0.01
C ASN A 32 -7.44 -2.83 -0.07
N VAL A 33 -7.32 -3.60 1.01
CA VAL A 33 -7.90 -4.94 1.11
C VAL A 33 -8.86 -4.97 2.29
N ALA A 34 -10.16 -4.97 1.99
CA ALA A 34 -11.21 -5.17 2.99
C ALA A 34 -11.58 -6.65 3.08
N VAL A 35 -11.50 -7.23 4.26
CA VAL A 35 -12.05 -8.56 4.57
C VAL A 35 -13.39 -8.38 5.26
N THR A 36 -14.40 -9.12 4.83
CA THR A 36 -15.79 -8.99 5.33
C THR A 36 -16.18 -10.19 6.19
N PHE A 37 -17.03 -9.94 7.19
CA PHE A 37 -17.41 -10.91 8.22
C PHE A 37 -18.93 -10.91 8.49
N THR A 38 -19.43 -12.08 8.89
CA THR A 38 -20.75 -12.22 9.53
C THR A 38 -20.73 -11.70 10.97
N LYS A 39 -21.90 -11.54 11.58
CA LYS A 39 -22.03 -11.24 13.03
C LYS A 39 -21.35 -12.27 13.95
N THR A 40 -21.11 -13.49 13.45
CA THR A 40 -20.43 -14.56 14.21
C THR A 40 -18.91 -14.55 14.05
N GLY A 41 -18.34 -13.60 13.31
CA GLY A 41 -16.90 -13.52 13.03
C GLY A 41 -16.41 -14.44 11.90
N LYS A 42 -17.31 -15.16 11.21
CA LYS A 42 -16.94 -15.94 10.01
C LYS A 42 -16.68 -15.02 8.81
N ILE A 43 -15.59 -15.26 8.09
CA ILE A 43 -15.23 -14.55 6.86
C ILE A 43 -16.26 -14.83 5.75
N THR A 44 -16.84 -13.77 5.17
CA THR A 44 -17.79 -13.84 4.06
C THR A 44 -17.17 -13.48 2.72
N GLY A 45 -16.02 -12.82 2.67
CA GLY A 45 -15.33 -12.48 1.42
C GLY A 45 -14.39 -11.30 1.59
N GLY A 46 -14.15 -10.57 0.51
CA GLY A 46 -13.34 -9.35 0.55
C GLY A 46 -13.62 -8.40 -0.62
N ILE A 47 -13.04 -7.21 -0.51
CA ILE A 47 -13.00 -6.15 -1.53
C ILE A 47 -11.53 -5.78 -1.67
N ILE A 48 -11.03 -5.81 -2.90
CA ILE A 48 -9.69 -5.36 -3.24
C ILE A 48 -9.83 -4.11 -4.10
N GLU A 49 -9.19 -3.03 -3.67
CA GLU A 49 -8.92 -1.88 -4.53
C GLU A 49 -7.41 -1.74 -4.64
N ALA A 50 -6.90 -1.81 -5.88
CA ALA A 50 -5.49 -1.60 -6.18
C ALA A 50 -5.42 -0.47 -7.21
N THR A 51 -5.06 0.73 -6.78
CA THR A 51 -5.14 1.95 -7.60
C THR A 51 -3.79 2.67 -7.67
N LEU A 52 -3.67 3.63 -8.58
CA LEU A 52 -2.47 4.46 -8.76
C LEU A 52 -1.20 3.62 -9.00
N LEU A 53 -1.33 2.56 -9.80
CA LEU A 53 -0.18 1.74 -10.22
C LEU A 53 0.86 2.58 -10.98
N ASP A 54 2.13 2.42 -10.61
CA ASP A 54 3.31 3.03 -11.25
C ASP A 54 3.56 2.46 -12.67
N ARG A 55 2.63 2.68 -13.59
CA ARG A 55 2.67 2.09 -14.93
C ARG A 55 3.90 2.53 -15.73
N THR A 56 4.39 3.75 -15.51
CA THR A 56 5.57 4.30 -16.21
C THR A 56 6.83 3.46 -15.97
N ARG A 57 6.93 2.78 -14.82
CA ARG A 57 8.03 1.86 -14.48
C ARG A 57 8.27 0.76 -15.51
N ILE A 58 7.22 0.34 -16.22
CA ILE A 58 7.31 -0.71 -17.23
C ILE A 58 8.29 -0.29 -18.33
N SER A 59 8.16 0.94 -18.82
CA SER A 59 8.99 1.48 -19.90
C SER A 59 10.22 2.22 -19.42
N CYS A 60 10.14 2.81 -18.22
CA CYS A 60 11.15 3.67 -17.62
C CYS A 60 11.50 3.15 -16.23
N THR A 61 12.32 2.10 -16.17
CA THR A 61 12.86 1.61 -14.89
C THR A 61 14.06 2.46 -14.47
N PRO A 62 14.08 3.02 -13.25
CA PRO A 62 15.23 3.78 -12.76
C PRO A 62 16.54 2.96 -12.74
N PRO A 63 17.71 3.60 -12.87
CA PRO A 63 18.99 2.91 -12.77
C PRO A 63 19.12 2.12 -11.47
N ASN A 64 19.67 0.90 -11.56
CA ASN A 64 19.85 -0.04 -10.43
C ASN A 64 18.57 -0.57 -9.76
N GLU A 65 17.40 -0.22 -10.28
CA GLU A 65 16.11 -0.80 -9.85
C GLU A 65 15.64 -1.91 -10.80
N SER A 66 14.64 -2.67 -10.38
CA SER A 66 13.96 -3.64 -11.24
C SER A 66 12.62 -3.10 -11.74
N ASN A 67 12.14 -3.74 -12.81
CA ASN A 67 10.73 -3.67 -13.18
C ASN A 67 9.87 -4.50 -12.21
N PHE A 68 8.56 -4.58 -12.45
CA PHE A 68 7.64 -5.40 -11.65
C PHE A 68 8.07 -6.88 -11.61
N HIS A 69 7.94 -7.50 -10.43
CA HIS A 69 8.41 -8.87 -10.20
C HIS A 69 7.83 -9.89 -11.18
N ILE A 70 6.56 -9.74 -11.55
CA ILE A 70 5.86 -10.65 -12.45
C ILE A 70 6.55 -10.81 -13.80
N LEU A 71 7.15 -9.75 -14.35
CA LEU A 71 7.84 -9.81 -15.64
C LEU A 71 9.06 -10.76 -15.57
N TYR A 72 9.81 -10.69 -14.47
CA TYR A 72 10.94 -11.59 -14.22
C TYR A 72 10.47 -13.01 -13.93
N TYR A 73 9.38 -13.18 -13.16
CA TYR A 73 8.80 -14.49 -12.86
C TYR A 73 8.35 -15.19 -14.14
N VAL A 74 7.61 -14.52 -15.02
CA VAL A 74 7.16 -15.11 -16.29
C VAL A 74 8.33 -15.50 -17.17
N PHE A 75 9.32 -14.63 -17.34
CA PHE A 75 10.46 -14.92 -18.20
C PHE A 75 11.28 -16.13 -17.68
N GLU A 76 11.72 -16.11 -16.42
CA GLU A 76 12.54 -17.20 -15.86
C GLU A 76 11.72 -18.49 -15.63
N GLY A 77 10.43 -18.37 -15.33
CA GLY A 77 9.51 -19.49 -15.23
C GLY A 77 9.35 -20.24 -16.56
N LEU A 78 9.00 -19.52 -17.63
CA LEU A 78 8.86 -20.10 -18.97
C LEU A 78 10.18 -20.64 -19.51
N LYS A 79 11.30 -20.00 -19.19
CA LYS A 79 12.65 -20.50 -19.51
C LYS A 79 12.94 -21.83 -18.83
N ASN A 80 12.65 -21.94 -17.53
CA ASN A 80 12.80 -23.18 -16.78
C ASN A 80 11.88 -24.30 -17.32
N GLU A 81 10.68 -23.96 -17.80
CA GLU A 81 9.75 -24.88 -18.45
C GLU A 81 10.09 -25.20 -19.92
N LYS A 82 11.12 -24.56 -20.50
CA LYS A 82 11.51 -24.66 -21.92
C LYS A 82 10.41 -24.20 -22.90
N ARG A 83 9.61 -23.22 -22.49
CA ARG A 83 8.46 -22.69 -23.23
C ARG A 83 8.67 -21.31 -23.83
N LEU A 84 9.85 -20.70 -23.73
CA LEU A 84 10.10 -19.36 -24.30
C LEU A 84 9.71 -19.24 -25.77
N ALA A 85 10.01 -20.26 -26.58
CA ALA A 85 9.69 -20.29 -28.01
C ALA A 85 8.18 -20.32 -28.31
N GLU A 86 7.36 -20.87 -27.39
CA GLU A 86 5.90 -20.85 -27.50
C GLU A 86 5.37 -19.41 -27.55
N PHE A 87 6.00 -18.52 -26.78
CA PHE A 87 5.64 -17.12 -26.63
C PHE A 87 6.52 -16.16 -27.46
N GLY A 88 7.51 -16.69 -28.21
CA GLY A 88 8.46 -15.90 -29.01
C GLY A 88 9.54 -15.17 -28.21
N LEU A 89 9.66 -15.45 -26.90
CA LEU A 89 10.60 -14.79 -25.98
C LEU A 89 12.06 -15.24 -26.16
N ASP A 90 12.28 -16.34 -26.88
CA ASP A 90 13.60 -16.84 -27.27
C ASP A 90 14.34 -15.90 -28.25
N LYS A 91 13.60 -14.95 -28.86
CA LYS A 91 14.12 -13.96 -29.81
C LYS A 91 14.49 -12.61 -29.17
N LEU A 92 14.28 -12.45 -27.86
CA LEU A 92 14.65 -11.22 -27.16
C LEU A 92 16.17 -11.06 -27.13
N SER A 93 16.64 -9.83 -27.35
CA SER A 93 18.07 -9.53 -27.43
C SER A 93 18.51 -8.47 -26.42
N THR A 94 17.74 -7.38 -26.31
CA THR A 94 18.09 -6.24 -25.46
C THR A 94 17.47 -6.33 -24.08
N MET A 95 16.33 -7.01 -23.97
CA MET A 95 15.54 -7.15 -22.74
C MET A 95 15.30 -5.79 -22.06
N LYS A 96 14.88 -4.77 -22.82
CA LYS A 96 14.75 -3.37 -22.34
C LYS A 96 13.93 -3.27 -21.05
N TYR A 97 12.80 -3.96 -20.98
CA TYR A 97 11.90 -3.95 -19.82
C TYR A 97 12.29 -4.96 -18.73
N LEU A 98 13.35 -5.73 -18.92
CA LEU A 98 13.90 -6.68 -17.94
C LEU A 98 15.38 -6.37 -17.67
N PRO A 99 15.70 -5.21 -17.07
CA PRO A 99 17.08 -4.90 -16.71
C PRO A 99 17.59 -5.95 -15.69
N MET A 100 18.35 -6.95 -16.18
CA MET A 100 18.76 -8.11 -15.37
C MET A 100 19.82 -7.78 -14.33
N LYS A 101 20.53 -6.65 -14.45
CA LYS A 101 21.55 -6.21 -13.49
C LYS A 101 21.01 -5.97 -12.07
N ALA A 102 19.69 -5.88 -11.90
CA ALA A 102 19.01 -5.70 -10.62
C ALA A 102 18.42 -7.01 -10.02
N SER A 103 18.61 -8.16 -10.68
CA SER A 103 17.81 -9.37 -10.41
C SER A 103 18.24 -10.20 -9.19
N LYS A 104 17.28 -10.97 -8.65
CA LYS A 104 17.44 -11.98 -7.58
C LYS A 104 18.19 -13.22 -8.09
N ASN A 105 18.46 -14.16 -7.18
CA ASN A 105 18.84 -15.52 -7.54
C ASN A 105 17.75 -16.15 -8.45
N VAL A 106 18.15 -16.81 -9.54
CA VAL A 106 17.25 -17.42 -10.53
C VAL A 106 16.26 -18.40 -9.89
N SER A 107 16.70 -19.13 -8.86
CA SER A 107 15.84 -20.05 -8.10
C SER A 107 14.62 -19.36 -7.48
N ASP A 108 14.79 -18.14 -6.96
CA ASP A 108 13.70 -17.39 -6.30
C ASP A 108 12.68 -16.89 -7.32
N LEU A 109 13.14 -16.53 -8.52
CA LEU A 109 12.26 -16.09 -9.61
C LEU A 109 11.40 -17.24 -10.11
N ILE A 110 11.98 -18.44 -10.26
CA ILE A 110 11.26 -19.65 -10.62
C ILE A 110 10.25 -20.04 -9.53
N ALA A 111 10.61 -19.90 -8.25
CA ALA A 111 9.68 -20.11 -7.14
C ALA A 111 8.54 -19.08 -7.16
N GLY A 112 8.85 -17.80 -7.41
CA GLY A 112 7.87 -16.73 -7.58
C GLY A 112 6.86 -17.02 -8.69
N TYR A 113 7.33 -17.50 -9.85
CA TYR A 113 6.47 -17.93 -10.95
C TYR A 113 5.49 -19.04 -10.54
N LYS A 114 6.00 -20.10 -9.91
CA LYS A 114 5.18 -21.22 -9.42
C LYS A 114 4.14 -20.76 -8.41
N ASN A 115 4.53 -19.85 -7.51
CA ASN A 115 3.62 -19.29 -6.51
C ASN A 115 2.50 -18.49 -7.16
N VAL A 116 2.80 -17.57 -8.09
CA VAL A 116 1.78 -16.80 -8.83
C VAL A 116 0.80 -17.71 -9.56
N TYR A 117 1.33 -18.71 -10.28
CA TYR A 117 0.50 -19.66 -11.01
C TYR A 117 -0.43 -20.45 -10.07
N GLN A 118 0.07 -20.88 -8.91
CA GLN A 118 -0.74 -21.52 -7.89
C GLN A 118 -1.77 -20.57 -7.27
N SER A 119 -1.41 -19.30 -7.01
CA SER A 119 -2.33 -18.29 -6.48
C SER A 119 -3.50 -18.04 -7.43
N LEU A 120 -3.24 -17.91 -8.74
CA LEU A 120 -4.29 -17.76 -9.76
C LEU A 120 -5.25 -18.96 -9.76
N ARG A 121 -4.74 -20.19 -9.68
CA ARG A 121 -5.59 -21.40 -9.57
C ARG A 121 -6.46 -21.40 -8.32
N VAL A 122 -5.90 -21.07 -7.16
CA VAL A 122 -6.67 -20.99 -5.89
C VAL A 122 -7.74 -19.91 -5.96
N LEU A 123 -7.44 -18.80 -6.65
CA LEU A 123 -8.37 -17.71 -6.91
C LEU A 123 -9.37 -18.02 -8.04
N SER A 124 -9.41 -19.27 -8.52
CA SER A 124 -10.39 -19.79 -9.48
C SER A 124 -10.28 -19.22 -10.89
N PHE A 125 -9.07 -18.81 -11.30
CA PHE A 125 -8.76 -18.59 -12.70
C PHE A 125 -8.62 -19.95 -13.42
N THR A 126 -9.16 -20.02 -14.63
CA THR A 126 -9.04 -21.16 -15.53
C THR A 126 -7.67 -21.21 -16.21
N GLU A 127 -7.28 -22.37 -16.74
CA GLU A 127 -6.02 -22.51 -17.47
C GLU A 127 -5.95 -21.62 -18.72
N GLU A 128 -7.09 -21.43 -19.39
CA GLU A 128 -7.20 -20.55 -20.56
C GLU A 128 -6.95 -19.08 -20.17
N GLU A 129 -7.57 -18.63 -19.06
CA GLU A 129 -7.36 -17.28 -18.51
C GLU A 129 -5.91 -17.06 -18.09
N ILE A 130 -5.30 -18.02 -17.38
CA ILE A 130 -3.90 -17.93 -16.97
C ILE A 130 -2.99 -17.87 -18.21
N LEU A 131 -3.27 -18.68 -19.25
CA LEU A 131 -2.51 -18.65 -20.49
C LEU A 131 -2.61 -17.28 -21.18
N VAL A 132 -3.79 -16.66 -21.20
CA VAL A 132 -3.96 -15.30 -21.76
C VAL A 132 -3.14 -14.28 -20.98
N VAL A 133 -3.12 -14.33 -19.65
CA VAL A 133 -2.25 -13.46 -18.82
C VAL A 133 -0.78 -13.65 -19.20
N LEU A 134 -0.31 -14.89 -19.34
CA LEU A 134 1.08 -15.17 -19.75
C LEU A 134 1.38 -14.65 -21.17
N ARG A 135 0.45 -14.80 -22.12
CA ARG A 135 0.59 -14.28 -23.49
C ARG A 135 0.68 -12.75 -23.50
N ILE A 136 -0.15 -12.06 -22.73
CA ILE A 136 -0.13 -10.59 -22.61
C ILE A 136 1.20 -10.11 -22.02
N LEU A 137 1.64 -10.71 -20.91
CA LEU A 137 2.92 -10.36 -20.28
C LEU A 137 4.11 -10.64 -21.21
N SER A 138 4.02 -11.70 -22.02
CA SER A 138 5.04 -11.99 -23.04
C SER A 138 5.02 -10.95 -24.18
N ALA A 139 3.85 -10.52 -24.64
CA ALA A 139 3.73 -9.45 -25.63
C ALA A 139 4.33 -8.13 -25.14
N ILE A 140 4.16 -7.78 -23.86
CA ILE A 140 4.79 -6.61 -23.24
C ILE A 140 6.32 -6.67 -23.37
N LEU A 141 6.92 -7.82 -23.05
CA LEU A 141 8.37 -8.01 -23.16
C LEU A 141 8.87 -7.93 -24.62
N LEU A 142 8.13 -8.53 -25.55
CA LEU A 142 8.45 -8.49 -26.98
C LEU A 142 8.43 -7.08 -27.54
N LEU A 143 7.39 -6.31 -27.21
CA LEU A 143 7.24 -4.93 -27.68
C LEU A 143 8.36 -4.04 -27.12
N GLY A 144 8.78 -4.25 -25.87
CA GLY A 144 9.89 -3.50 -25.28
C GLY A 144 11.21 -3.56 -26.04
N ASP A 145 11.46 -4.65 -26.76
CA ASP A 145 12.68 -4.86 -27.56
C ASP A 145 12.54 -4.38 -29.01
N VAL A 146 11.37 -3.89 -29.44
CA VAL A 146 11.20 -3.32 -30.78
C VAL A 146 12.04 -2.05 -30.90
N THR A 147 12.75 -1.86 -32.01
CA THR A 147 13.49 -0.62 -32.29
C THR A 147 13.07 -0.05 -33.63
N TYR A 148 13.22 1.27 -33.81
CA TYR A 148 12.73 1.97 -34.99
C TYR A 148 13.86 2.70 -35.72
N THR A 149 13.67 2.89 -37.02
CA THR A 149 14.44 3.84 -37.85
C THR A 149 13.47 4.68 -38.69
N MET A 150 13.83 5.94 -38.94
CA MET A 150 13.03 6.82 -39.80
C MET A 150 13.36 6.56 -41.26
N LYS A 151 12.32 6.37 -42.08
CA LYS A 151 12.39 6.34 -43.54
C LYS A 151 11.52 7.46 -44.09
N GLY A 152 12.13 8.63 -44.30
CA GLY A 152 11.40 9.85 -44.62
C GLY A 152 10.57 10.31 -43.42
N SER A 153 9.28 10.54 -43.63
CA SER A 153 8.34 10.96 -42.57
C SER A 153 7.74 9.80 -41.77
N ASN A 154 8.03 8.54 -42.13
CA ASN A 154 7.44 7.37 -41.49
C ASN A 154 8.49 6.58 -40.71
N ALA A 155 8.12 6.09 -39.52
CA ALA A 155 8.95 5.16 -38.76
C ALA A 155 8.78 3.72 -39.27
N THR A 156 9.88 2.97 -39.30
CA THR A 156 9.90 1.55 -39.66
C THR A 156 10.53 0.75 -38.52
N ALA A 157 9.87 -0.33 -38.08
CA ALA A 157 10.44 -1.24 -37.10
C ALA A 157 11.63 -2.03 -37.70
N ASN A 158 12.74 -2.09 -36.97
CA ASN A 158 13.96 -2.79 -37.38
C ASN A 158 13.84 -4.31 -37.18
N ASN A 159 13.00 -4.73 -36.25
CA ASN A 159 12.77 -6.12 -35.83
C ASN A 159 11.26 -6.44 -35.82
N PRO A 160 10.58 -6.37 -37.00
CA PRO A 160 9.13 -6.55 -37.11
C PRO A 160 8.64 -7.94 -36.69
N TYR A 161 9.51 -8.95 -36.66
CA TYR A 161 9.19 -10.29 -36.16
C TYR A 161 8.79 -10.31 -34.67
N LEU A 162 9.24 -9.33 -33.86
CA LEU A 162 8.81 -9.16 -32.48
C LEU A 162 7.35 -8.67 -32.42
N ILE A 163 6.98 -7.71 -33.27
CA ILE A 163 5.60 -7.22 -33.40
C ILE A 163 4.68 -8.36 -33.84
N LEU A 164 5.10 -9.16 -34.82
CA LEU A 164 4.35 -10.33 -35.28
C LEU A 164 4.10 -11.35 -34.16
N SER A 165 5.13 -11.61 -33.35
CA SER A 165 5.02 -12.52 -32.21
C SER A 165 4.10 -11.95 -31.12
N ALA A 166 4.17 -10.63 -30.87
CA ALA A 166 3.29 -9.93 -29.94
C ALA A 166 1.84 -9.94 -30.42
N ALA A 167 1.57 -9.65 -31.70
CA ALA A 167 0.24 -9.68 -32.30
C ALA A 167 -0.41 -11.07 -32.17
N LYS A 168 0.37 -12.14 -32.42
CA LYS A 168 -0.07 -13.52 -32.20
C LYS A 168 -0.41 -13.80 -30.73
N ASN A 169 0.44 -13.35 -29.80
CA ASN A 169 0.17 -13.50 -28.38
C ASN A 169 -1.10 -12.75 -27.94
N LEU A 170 -1.40 -11.62 -28.56
CA LEU A 170 -2.57 -10.80 -28.25
C LEU A 170 -3.82 -11.17 -29.07
N SER A 171 -3.73 -12.12 -30.01
CA SER A 171 -4.82 -12.42 -30.95
C SER A 171 -5.34 -11.18 -31.70
N VAL A 172 -4.46 -10.25 -32.09
CA VAL A 172 -4.80 -9.03 -32.83
C VAL A 172 -4.19 -9.04 -34.23
N ASP A 173 -4.69 -8.16 -35.09
CA ASP A 173 -4.12 -7.96 -36.43
C ASP A 173 -2.72 -7.34 -36.34
N ASN A 174 -1.75 -7.95 -37.03
CA ASN A 174 -0.35 -7.52 -37.00
C ASN A 174 -0.17 -6.14 -37.62
N ASP A 175 -0.84 -5.86 -38.73
CA ASP A 175 -0.63 -4.62 -39.48
C ASP A 175 -1.27 -3.45 -38.74
N GLN A 176 -2.43 -3.67 -38.12
CA GLN A 176 -3.07 -2.74 -37.22
C GLN A 176 -2.18 -2.44 -36.01
N LEU A 177 -1.68 -3.47 -35.30
CA LEU A 177 -0.78 -3.27 -34.16
C LEU A 177 0.47 -2.50 -34.57
N CYS A 178 1.13 -2.91 -35.66
CA CYS A 178 2.33 -2.27 -36.18
C CYS A 178 2.07 -0.80 -36.53
N SER A 179 0.93 -0.50 -37.16
CA SER A 179 0.52 0.86 -37.50
C SER A 179 0.34 1.73 -36.26
N VAL A 180 -0.34 1.23 -35.22
CA VAL A 180 -0.62 2.00 -34.01
C VAL A 180 0.67 2.34 -33.23
N ILE A 181 1.56 1.36 -33.04
CA ILE A 181 2.76 1.55 -32.23
C ILE A 181 3.93 2.21 -32.98
N SER A 182 3.84 2.33 -34.31
CA SER A 182 4.89 2.93 -35.15
C SER A 182 4.56 4.36 -35.60
N LYS A 183 3.57 5.02 -34.98
CA LYS A 183 3.17 6.40 -35.31
C LYS A 183 3.96 7.43 -34.51
N GLY A 184 4.55 8.38 -35.22
CA GLY A 184 5.22 9.55 -34.64
C GLY A 184 6.18 10.22 -35.62
N PRO A 185 6.49 11.51 -35.45
CA PRO A 185 7.37 12.24 -36.35
C PRO A 185 8.86 11.98 -36.10
N THR A 186 9.23 11.49 -34.91
CA THR A 186 10.61 11.13 -34.55
C THR A 186 10.69 9.71 -33.97
N VAL A 187 11.90 9.15 -33.86
CA VAL A 187 12.13 7.82 -33.25
C VAL A 187 11.73 7.84 -31.78
N GLU A 188 11.99 8.95 -31.10
CA GLU A 188 11.65 9.19 -29.71
C GLU A 188 10.12 9.17 -29.52
N ASP A 189 9.37 9.91 -30.35
CA ASP A 189 7.90 9.96 -30.27
C ASP A 189 7.27 8.58 -30.52
N VAL A 190 7.79 7.84 -31.49
CA VAL A 190 7.32 6.48 -31.80
C VAL A 190 7.63 5.52 -30.65
N SER A 191 8.80 5.66 -30.03
CA SER A 191 9.19 4.87 -28.86
C SER A 191 8.30 5.17 -27.66
N LEU A 192 7.96 6.45 -27.43
CA LEU A 192 7.01 6.88 -26.39
C LEU A 192 5.60 6.36 -26.65
N LYS A 193 5.12 6.39 -27.91
CA LYS A 193 3.82 5.85 -28.30
C LYS A 193 3.72 4.35 -28.02
N ARG A 194 4.74 3.58 -28.41
CA ARG A 194 4.85 2.15 -28.09
C ARG A 194 4.86 1.93 -26.56
N ASP A 195 5.68 2.69 -25.85
CA ASP A 195 5.82 2.57 -24.39
C ASP A 195 4.49 2.85 -23.69
N SER A 196 3.76 3.90 -24.07
CA SER A 196 2.42 4.20 -23.58
C SER A 196 1.42 3.08 -23.86
N TRP A 197 1.42 2.54 -25.09
CA TRP A 197 0.54 1.42 -25.46
C TRP A 197 0.78 0.19 -24.59
N VAL A 198 2.05 -0.13 -24.30
CA VAL A 198 2.44 -1.22 -23.40
C VAL A 198 2.00 -0.96 -21.96
N GLN A 199 2.13 0.28 -21.47
CA GLN A 199 1.68 0.66 -20.13
C GLN A 199 0.16 0.45 -19.98
N PHE A 200 -0.63 0.79 -21.00
CA PHE A 200 -2.08 0.50 -21.02
C PHE A 200 -2.36 -0.99 -20.98
N LEU A 201 -1.65 -1.79 -21.78
CA LEU A 201 -1.83 -3.23 -21.80
C LEU A 201 -1.58 -3.87 -20.42
N TYR A 202 -0.53 -3.43 -19.71
CA TYR A 202 -0.24 -3.93 -18.36
C TYR A 202 -1.31 -3.48 -17.34
N LEU A 203 -1.73 -2.22 -17.41
CA LEU A 203 -2.79 -1.71 -16.54
C LEU A 203 -4.08 -2.51 -16.73
N ARG A 204 -4.50 -2.75 -17.98
CA ARG A 204 -5.71 -3.51 -18.31
C ARG A 204 -5.67 -4.95 -17.80
N VAL A 205 -4.55 -5.67 -17.96
CA VAL A 205 -4.45 -7.04 -17.44
C VAL A 205 -4.45 -7.05 -15.91
N PHE A 206 -3.82 -6.07 -15.26
CA PHE A 206 -3.82 -5.97 -13.81
C PHE A 206 -5.23 -5.65 -13.26
N ASP A 207 -5.91 -4.67 -13.84
CA ASP A 207 -7.29 -4.32 -13.49
C ASP A 207 -8.23 -5.52 -13.67
N TRP A 208 -8.10 -6.24 -14.79
CA TRP A 208 -8.89 -7.44 -15.05
C TRP A 208 -8.65 -8.53 -13.99
N ILE A 209 -7.41 -8.74 -13.56
CA ILE A 209 -7.08 -9.69 -12.48
C ILE A 209 -7.76 -9.26 -11.19
N VAL A 210 -7.66 -7.98 -10.80
CA VAL A 210 -8.29 -7.44 -9.58
C VAL A 210 -9.81 -7.56 -9.64
N SER A 211 -10.44 -7.17 -10.75
CA SER A 211 -11.89 -7.31 -10.96
C SER A 211 -12.34 -8.76 -10.90
N SER A 212 -11.58 -9.68 -11.51
CA SER A 212 -11.86 -11.12 -11.49
C SER A 212 -11.79 -11.67 -10.07
N ILE A 213 -10.78 -11.28 -9.28
CA ILE A 213 -10.68 -11.68 -7.87
C ILE A 213 -11.86 -11.13 -7.06
N ASN A 214 -12.20 -9.86 -7.24
CA ASN A 214 -13.34 -9.24 -6.56
C ASN A 214 -14.65 -9.99 -6.84
N LYS A 215 -14.88 -10.39 -8.10
CA LYS A 215 -16.02 -11.23 -8.48
C LYS A 215 -16.00 -12.58 -7.74
N GLN A 216 -14.82 -13.19 -7.58
CA GLN A 216 -14.67 -14.47 -6.87
C GLN A 216 -14.88 -14.34 -5.35
N LEU A 217 -14.63 -13.16 -4.77
CA LEU A 217 -14.82 -12.89 -3.35
C LEU A 217 -16.21 -12.32 -3.01
N SER A 218 -17.03 -11.95 -4.00
CA SER A 218 -18.34 -11.34 -3.78
C SER A 218 -19.47 -12.35 -3.50
N PHE A 219 -19.39 -13.58 -4.04
CA PHE A 219 -20.49 -14.55 -3.96
C PHE A 219 -20.94 -14.83 -2.53
N SER A 220 -20.01 -15.15 -1.64
CA SER A 220 -20.33 -15.46 -0.24
C SER A 220 -20.80 -14.22 0.54
N ARG A 221 -20.42 -13.00 0.13
CA ARG A 221 -20.96 -11.75 0.70
C ARG A 221 -22.43 -11.55 0.31
N LEU A 222 -22.79 -11.82 -0.93
CA LEU A 222 -24.17 -11.72 -1.40
C LEU A 222 -25.11 -12.71 -0.69
N VAL A 223 -24.62 -13.92 -0.41
CA VAL A 223 -25.42 -14.98 0.22
C VAL A 223 -25.49 -14.87 1.74
N LEU A 224 -24.36 -14.58 2.41
CA LEU A 224 -24.26 -14.57 3.88
C LEU A 224 -24.43 -13.18 4.50
N GLY A 225 -24.48 -12.14 3.67
CA GLY A 225 -24.36 -10.75 4.08
C GLY A 225 -22.94 -10.37 4.52
N ASN A 226 -22.78 -9.10 4.89
CA ASN A 226 -21.53 -8.51 5.36
C ASN A 226 -21.86 -7.52 6.48
N SER A 227 -21.84 -7.99 7.73
CA SER A 227 -22.19 -7.16 8.89
C SER A 227 -21.02 -6.33 9.39
N TYR A 228 -19.79 -6.81 9.17
CA TYR A 228 -18.57 -6.14 9.62
C TYR A 228 -17.48 -6.28 8.54
N SER A 229 -16.53 -5.35 8.53
CA SER A 229 -15.34 -5.39 7.68
C SER A 229 -14.09 -4.96 8.45
N VAL A 230 -12.94 -5.48 8.03
CA VAL A 230 -11.62 -4.98 8.44
C VAL A 230 -10.87 -4.65 7.16
N THR A 231 -10.49 -3.39 7.01
CA THR A 231 -9.77 -2.89 5.83
C THR A 231 -8.31 -2.62 6.19
N VAL A 232 -7.41 -3.18 5.38
CA VAL A 232 -5.97 -2.91 5.45
C VAL A 232 -5.62 -1.99 4.29
N ILE A 233 -5.14 -0.80 4.61
CA ILE A 233 -4.65 0.21 3.66
C ILE A 233 -3.12 0.16 3.68
N ASP A 234 -2.52 -0.17 2.55
CA ASP A 234 -1.07 -0.29 2.35
C ASP A 234 -0.65 0.66 1.20
N PRO A 235 -0.24 1.89 1.54
CA PRO A 235 0.18 2.89 0.57
C PRO A 235 1.61 2.63 0.07
N PRO A 236 1.97 3.13 -1.12
CA PRO A 236 3.36 3.15 -1.56
C PRO A 236 4.21 4.01 -0.60
N GLY A 237 5.46 3.58 -0.36
CA GLY A 237 6.36 4.29 0.55
C GLY A 237 6.77 5.67 0.03
N PHE A 238 6.91 6.62 0.96
CA PHE A 238 7.43 7.96 0.72
C PHE A 238 8.86 7.91 0.14
N GLY A 239 9.19 8.88 -0.72
CA GLY A 239 10.58 9.13 -1.08
C GLY A 239 10.78 9.98 -2.32
N ALA A 240 12.04 10.29 -2.58
CA ALA A 240 12.51 11.05 -3.75
C ALA A 240 13.42 10.20 -4.64
N ASN A 241 13.38 10.49 -5.94
CA ASN A 241 14.26 9.95 -6.97
C ASN A 241 14.95 11.12 -7.71
N GLU A 242 15.97 10.82 -8.52
CA GLU A 242 16.59 11.83 -9.42
C GLU A 242 15.58 12.46 -10.39
N GLN A 243 14.57 11.68 -10.80
CA GLN A 243 13.44 12.12 -11.62
C GLN A 243 12.13 11.76 -10.90
N ASN A 244 11.47 12.76 -10.34
CA ASN A 244 10.22 12.58 -9.60
C ASN A 244 9.02 12.68 -10.54
N GLN A 245 8.45 11.52 -10.85
CA GLN A 245 7.27 11.35 -11.70
C GLN A 245 5.95 11.57 -10.94
N LEU A 246 4.83 11.63 -11.67
CA LEU A 246 3.49 11.85 -11.10
C LEU A 246 3.11 10.77 -10.07
N PHE A 247 3.56 9.52 -10.29
CA PHE A 247 3.41 8.45 -9.30
C PHE A 247 4.07 8.82 -7.95
N ARG A 248 5.27 9.42 -7.96
CA ARG A 248 5.97 9.82 -6.73
C ARG A 248 5.24 10.97 -6.04
N LEU A 249 4.77 11.98 -6.79
CA LEU A 249 3.96 13.06 -6.24
C LEU A 249 2.71 12.50 -5.55
N ASN A 250 1.93 11.64 -6.24
CA ASN A 250 0.74 11.02 -5.67
C ASN A 250 1.06 10.18 -4.42
N SER A 251 2.14 9.38 -4.46
CA SER A 251 2.61 8.58 -3.33
C SER A 251 2.91 9.44 -2.11
N ASN A 252 3.59 10.57 -2.30
CA ASN A 252 3.98 11.47 -1.21
C ASN A 252 2.76 12.23 -0.64
N ILE A 253 1.83 12.66 -1.49
CA ILE A 253 0.55 13.26 -1.06
C ILE A 253 -0.30 12.26 -0.26
N ILE A 254 -0.38 10.99 -0.67
CA ILE A 254 -1.08 9.95 0.14
C ILE A 254 -0.44 9.84 1.52
N HIS A 255 0.90 9.87 1.57
CA HIS A 255 1.63 9.73 2.81
C HIS A 255 1.40 10.92 3.74
N ASP A 256 1.47 12.15 3.21
CA ASP A 256 1.13 13.38 3.95
C ASP A 256 -0.32 13.35 4.43
N PHE A 257 -1.27 12.95 3.58
CA PHE A 257 -2.67 12.82 3.95
C PHE A 257 -2.86 11.81 5.09
N LEU A 258 -2.39 10.57 4.93
CA LEU A 258 -2.58 9.51 5.93
C LEU A 258 -1.93 9.89 7.27
N GLN A 259 -0.72 10.44 7.22
CA GLN A 259 0.02 10.88 8.38
C GLN A 259 -0.75 11.98 9.15
N ASN A 260 -1.13 13.05 8.46
CA ASN A 260 -1.77 14.20 9.08
C ASN A 260 -3.19 13.89 9.55
N TYR A 261 -3.96 13.21 8.71
CA TYR A 261 -5.36 12.91 8.97
C TYR A 261 -5.54 11.88 10.09
N ILE A 262 -4.82 10.75 10.03
CA ILE A 262 -4.95 9.69 11.03
C ILE A 262 -4.45 10.18 12.40
N GLN A 263 -3.35 10.94 12.46
CA GLN A 263 -2.88 11.49 13.73
C GLN A 263 -3.91 12.40 14.40
N GLN A 264 -4.49 13.34 13.64
CA GLN A 264 -5.55 14.21 14.16
C GLN A 264 -6.76 13.41 14.63
N LEU A 265 -7.20 12.43 13.84
CA LEU A 265 -8.34 11.59 14.20
C LEU A 265 -8.09 10.79 15.48
N LEU A 266 -6.92 10.16 15.61
CA LEU A 266 -6.52 9.43 16.81
C LEU A 266 -6.47 10.34 18.04
N PHE A 267 -6.02 11.58 17.87
CA PHE A 267 -5.99 12.57 18.93
C PHE A 267 -7.39 13.01 19.37
N PHE A 268 -8.26 13.41 18.43
CA PHE A 268 -9.63 13.81 18.75
C PHE A 268 -10.41 12.68 19.41
N ARG A 269 -10.20 11.43 18.96
CA ARG A 269 -10.84 10.28 19.59
C ARG A 269 -10.38 10.04 21.02
N GLU A 270 -9.10 10.33 21.32
CA GLU A 270 -8.60 10.25 22.69
C GLU A 270 -9.30 11.25 23.61
N LEU A 271 -9.51 12.48 23.15
CA LEU A 271 -10.26 13.49 23.90
C LEU A 271 -11.75 13.12 24.05
N GLU A 272 -12.35 12.56 23.01
CA GLU A 272 -13.74 12.10 23.04
C GLU A 272 -13.94 10.97 24.04
N GLU A 273 -13.02 9.98 24.11
CA GLU A 273 -13.09 8.90 25.09
C GLU A 273 -12.99 9.43 26.53
N TYR A 274 -12.11 10.41 26.81
CA TYR A 274 -12.06 11.04 28.13
C TYR A 274 -13.39 11.72 28.49
N LYS A 275 -14.03 12.38 27.52
CA LYS A 275 -15.33 13.03 27.71
C LYS A 275 -16.46 12.01 27.93
N GLU A 276 -16.53 10.96 27.12
CA GLU A 276 -17.51 9.85 27.25
C GLU A 276 -17.41 9.17 28.62
N GLU A 277 -16.19 9.03 29.13
CA GLU A 277 -15.91 8.40 30.41
C GLU A 277 -15.96 9.38 31.61
N GLY A 278 -16.12 10.68 31.37
CA GLY A 278 -16.14 11.70 32.44
C GLY A 278 -14.82 11.82 33.20
N VAL A 279 -13.70 11.63 32.49
CA VAL A 279 -12.32 11.68 32.99
C VAL A 279 -11.72 13.03 32.64
N ASP A 280 -11.06 13.67 33.60
CA ASP A 280 -10.38 14.94 33.37
C ASP A 280 -9.15 14.74 32.49
N ILE A 281 -9.01 15.58 31.48
CA ILE A 281 -7.87 15.55 30.57
C ILE A 281 -6.61 15.93 31.37
N PRO A 282 -5.61 15.04 31.47
CA PRO A 282 -4.48 15.22 32.38
C PRO A 282 -3.38 16.15 31.84
N PHE A 283 -3.56 16.72 30.66
CA PHE A 283 -2.60 17.60 29.99
C PHE A 283 -3.30 18.82 29.42
N LYS A 284 -2.58 19.94 29.35
CA LYS A 284 -3.01 21.09 28.57
C LYS A 284 -2.51 20.90 27.16
N TYR A 285 -3.44 20.81 26.23
CA TYR A 285 -3.12 20.79 24.82
C TYR A 285 -3.08 22.24 24.32
N GLU A 286 -1.89 22.71 24.00
CA GLU A 286 -1.68 23.92 23.22
C GLU A 286 -1.27 23.44 21.82
N GLU A 287 -2.22 23.37 20.88
CA GLU A 287 -1.84 23.32 19.46
C GLU A 287 -0.93 24.49 19.21
N THR A 288 0.32 24.25 18.81
CA THR A 288 1.10 25.35 18.27
C THR A 288 0.35 25.83 17.02
N PRO A 289 -0.15 27.08 16.98
CA PRO A 289 -0.95 27.55 15.84
C PRO A 289 -0.21 27.38 14.51
N GLN A 290 1.12 27.41 14.56
CA GLN A 290 2.03 27.26 13.44
C GLN A 290 1.94 25.88 12.76
N GLN A 291 1.89 24.78 13.51
CA GLN A 291 1.82 23.43 12.91
C GLN A 291 0.48 23.20 12.20
N LYS A 292 -0.63 23.59 12.82
CA LYS A 292 -1.95 23.47 12.20
C LYS A 292 -2.10 24.33 10.95
N VAL A 293 -1.57 25.55 11.01
CA VAL A 293 -1.54 26.46 9.85
C VAL A 293 -0.68 25.85 8.73
N PHE A 294 0.50 25.32 9.04
CA PHE A 294 1.34 24.64 8.07
C PHE A 294 0.62 23.45 7.40
N LEU A 295 0.03 22.55 8.19
CA LEU A 295 -0.65 21.36 7.65
C LEU A 295 -1.84 21.73 6.77
N ASN A 296 -2.67 22.70 7.18
CA ASN A 296 -3.77 23.17 6.37
C ASN A 296 -3.28 23.81 5.06
N ASN A 297 -2.20 24.61 5.14
CA ASN A 297 -1.58 25.23 3.98
C ASN A 297 -0.98 24.19 3.03
N LEU A 298 -0.37 23.12 3.55
CA LEU A 298 0.19 22.01 2.76
C LEU A 298 -0.93 21.29 2.00
N VAL A 299 -2.00 20.86 2.70
CA VAL A 299 -3.15 20.20 2.08
C VAL A 299 -3.80 21.09 1.01
N ASP A 300 -3.95 22.38 1.28
CA ASP A 300 -4.48 23.34 0.31
C ASP A 300 -3.55 23.49 -0.91
N SER A 301 -2.23 23.47 -0.69
CA SER A 301 -1.21 23.55 -1.74
C SER A 301 -1.23 22.33 -2.65
N GLU A 302 -1.24 21.13 -2.07
CA GLU A 302 -1.35 19.87 -2.81
C GLU A 302 -2.65 19.77 -3.61
N ARG A 303 -3.78 20.20 -3.01
CA ARG A 303 -5.08 20.26 -3.69
C ARG A 303 -5.03 21.23 -4.88
N ILE A 304 -4.39 22.39 -4.74
CA ILE A 304 -4.25 23.36 -5.84
C ILE A 304 -3.34 22.79 -6.94
N LEU A 305 -2.25 22.11 -6.58
CA LEU A 305 -1.34 21.45 -7.53
C LEU A 305 -2.08 20.39 -8.35
N LEU A 306 -2.81 19.47 -7.70
CA LEU A 306 -3.59 18.43 -8.40
C LEU A 306 -4.65 19.02 -9.33
N ASN A 307 -5.38 20.06 -8.88
CA ASN A 307 -6.33 20.79 -9.74
C ASN A 307 -5.64 21.48 -10.93
N GLY A 308 -4.44 22.01 -10.72
CA GLY A 308 -3.63 22.61 -11.78
C GLY A 308 -3.24 21.60 -12.85
N LEU A 309 -2.78 20.41 -12.43
CA LEU A 309 -2.43 19.31 -13.32
C LEU A 309 -3.63 18.80 -14.12
N GLN A 310 -4.82 18.69 -13.51
CA GLN A 310 -6.07 18.31 -14.19
C GLN A 310 -6.42 19.30 -15.31
N ASN A 311 -6.25 20.61 -15.07
CA ASN A 311 -6.64 21.66 -16.00
C ASN A 311 -5.53 22.08 -16.99
N SER A 312 -4.34 21.46 -16.90
CA SER A 312 -3.16 21.81 -17.70
C SER A 312 -3.36 21.64 -19.22
N GLY A 313 -4.31 20.80 -19.65
CA GLY A 313 -4.70 20.62 -21.05
C GLY A 313 -5.65 21.68 -21.63
N VAL A 314 -6.18 22.60 -20.82
CA VAL A 314 -7.23 23.56 -21.23
C VAL A 314 -6.78 25.00 -20.98
N LYS A 315 -6.16 25.68 -21.96
CA LYS A 315 -5.87 27.15 -22.07
C LYS A 315 -5.64 27.98 -20.77
N GLY A 316 -5.27 27.37 -19.65
CA GLY A 316 -5.38 27.90 -18.29
C GLY A 316 -4.13 27.70 -17.45
N THR A 317 -3.06 27.16 -18.06
CA THR A 317 -1.76 26.86 -17.42
C THR A 317 -1.17 28.05 -16.67
N PHE A 318 -1.45 29.28 -17.13
CA PHE A 318 -0.94 30.51 -16.51
C PHE A 318 -1.67 30.94 -15.23
N ASN A 319 -2.87 30.46 -14.95
CA ASN A 319 -3.68 30.97 -13.82
C ASN A 319 -3.40 30.22 -12.51
N TRP A 320 -3.17 28.91 -12.57
CA TRP A 320 -2.90 28.11 -11.37
C TRP A 320 -1.45 28.25 -10.88
N LEU A 321 -0.46 28.41 -11.77
CA LEU A 321 0.93 28.72 -11.38
C LEU A 321 1.04 30.03 -10.60
N LYS A 322 0.25 31.05 -10.98
CA LYS A 322 0.15 32.31 -10.22
C LYS A 322 -0.44 32.09 -8.84
N LYS A 323 -1.48 31.24 -8.74
CA LYS A 323 -2.09 30.87 -7.47
C LYS A 323 -1.11 30.10 -6.58
N MET A 324 -0.32 29.18 -7.13
CA MET A 324 0.72 28.48 -6.36
C MET A 324 1.82 29.43 -5.87
N LYS A 325 2.29 30.37 -6.70
CA LYS A 325 3.25 31.39 -6.27
C LYS A 325 2.73 32.33 -5.17
N SER A 326 1.42 32.36 -4.95
CA SER A 326 0.80 33.14 -3.86
C SER A 326 0.64 32.36 -2.56
N LEU A 327 0.93 31.05 -2.56
CA LEU A 327 0.88 30.22 -1.36
C LEU A 327 2.14 30.43 -0.50
N PRO A 328 2.08 30.10 0.80
CA PRO A 328 3.24 30.19 1.68
C PRO A 328 4.42 29.37 1.15
N SER A 329 5.58 29.99 0.99
CA SER A 329 6.81 29.33 0.53
C SER A 329 7.26 28.20 1.47
N GLU A 330 6.80 28.22 2.72
CA GLU A 330 7.02 27.14 3.68
C GLU A 330 6.44 25.79 3.21
N CYS A 331 5.41 25.78 2.36
CA CYS A 331 4.73 24.55 1.91
C CYS A 331 5.00 24.23 0.43
N ILE A 332 5.11 25.24 -0.43
CA ILE A 332 5.29 25.05 -1.86
C ILE A 332 6.07 26.20 -2.49
N GLU A 333 7.06 25.85 -3.30
CA GLU A 333 7.87 26.80 -4.07
C GLU A 333 7.76 26.50 -5.56
N VAL A 334 7.67 27.54 -6.38
CA VAL A 334 7.55 27.40 -7.83
C VAL A 334 8.60 28.29 -8.50
N GLU A 335 9.61 27.65 -9.07
CA GLU A 335 10.69 28.31 -9.79
C GLU A 335 10.82 27.73 -11.20
N ASN A 336 10.72 28.61 -12.21
CA ASN A 336 10.72 28.22 -13.63
C ASN A 336 9.65 27.15 -13.92
N ASP A 337 10.09 25.97 -14.38
CA ASP A 337 9.25 24.81 -14.69
C ASP A 337 9.33 23.71 -13.61
N LYS A 338 9.75 24.08 -12.40
CA LYS A 338 9.84 23.17 -11.25
C LYS A 338 8.92 23.62 -10.12
N VAL A 339 8.37 22.64 -9.42
CA VAL A 339 7.63 22.84 -8.18
C VAL A 339 8.29 22.02 -7.08
N THR A 340 8.66 22.67 -5.99
CA THR A 340 9.16 22.02 -4.78
C THR A 340 8.02 22.00 -3.78
N VAL A 341 7.62 20.80 -3.35
CA VAL A 341 6.61 20.62 -2.30
C VAL A 341 7.34 20.26 -1.03
N HIS A 342 7.08 21.00 0.04
CA HIS A 342 7.67 20.76 1.35
C HIS A 342 6.76 19.77 2.06
N HIS A 343 6.88 18.50 1.68
CA HIS A 343 6.13 17.41 2.30
C HIS A 343 6.49 17.30 3.78
N THR A 344 5.69 16.57 4.55
CA THR A 344 5.89 16.40 6.00
C THR A 344 7.29 15.84 6.33
N PHE A 345 7.86 15.04 5.43
CA PHE A 345 9.11 14.30 5.62
C PHE A 345 10.33 15.00 4.99
N GLU A 346 10.17 15.56 3.79
CA GLU A 346 11.27 16.07 2.98
C GLU A 346 10.75 17.05 1.92
N GLU A 347 11.60 17.99 1.51
CA GLU A 347 11.35 18.88 0.38
C GLU A 347 11.67 18.14 -0.93
N ILE A 348 10.67 18.00 -1.80
CA ILE A 348 10.83 17.24 -3.05
C ILE A 348 10.49 18.13 -4.23
N THR A 349 11.42 18.21 -5.17
CA THR A 349 11.25 18.96 -6.41
C THR A 349 10.76 18.06 -7.54
N TYR A 350 9.72 18.53 -8.23
CA TYR A 350 9.09 17.90 -9.38
C TYR A 350 9.20 18.81 -10.62
N ASN A 351 9.31 18.19 -11.80
CA ASN A 351 9.30 18.89 -13.08
C ASN A 351 7.85 19.02 -13.59
N ILE A 352 7.36 20.24 -13.76
CA ILE A 352 5.96 20.50 -14.14
C ILE A 352 5.63 19.93 -15.53
N PRO A 353 6.44 20.18 -16.59
CA PRO A 353 6.24 19.54 -17.89
C PRO A 353 6.07 18.01 -17.81
N ASP A 354 6.92 17.32 -17.06
CA ASP A 354 6.86 15.85 -16.91
C ASP A 354 5.55 15.43 -16.23
N LEU A 355 5.17 16.09 -15.13
CA LEU A 355 3.90 15.82 -14.43
C LEU A 355 2.68 16.04 -15.34
N THR A 356 2.70 17.10 -16.16
CA THR A 356 1.60 17.39 -17.09
C THR A 356 1.53 16.39 -18.23
N ALA A 357 2.66 15.98 -18.80
CA ALA A 357 2.72 14.97 -19.85
C ALA A 357 2.19 13.62 -19.35
N GLU A 358 2.54 13.24 -18.13
CA GLU A 358 2.04 12.01 -17.50
C GLU A 358 0.55 12.06 -17.13
N ASN A 359 -0.08 13.24 -17.11
CA ASN A 359 -1.49 13.40 -16.75
C ASN A 359 -2.44 13.41 -17.97
N VAL A 360 -1.94 13.62 -19.20
CA VAL A 360 -2.74 13.73 -20.44
C VAL A 360 -2.76 12.40 -21.19
N PHE A 361 -3.82 11.59 -21.05
CA PHE A 361 -3.85 10.24 -21.64
C PHE A 361 -5.14 9.81 -22.35
N THR A 362 -6.07 10.71 -22.67
CA THR A 362 -7.37 10.30 -23.25
C THR A 362 -7.32 9.91 -24.73
N LEU A 363 -6.33 10.38 -25.51
CA LEU A 363 -6.30 10.15 -26.97
C LEU A 363 -5.77 8.76 -27.37
N ASP A 364 -4.88 8.17 -26.56
CA ASP A 364 -4.24 6.90 -26.89
C ASP A 364 -5.09 5.68 -26.50
N GLU A 365 -6.04 5.83 -25.57
CA GLU A 365 -6.91 4.73 -25.12
C GLU A 365 -7.92 4.28 -26.17
N ALA A 366 -8.45 5.19 -26.99
CA ALA A 366 -9.43 4.85 -28.03
C ALA A 366 -8.77 4.03 -29.16
N GLU A 367 -7.58 4.45 -29.60
CA GLU A 367 -6.79 3.73 -30.59
C GLU A 367 -6.27 2.39 -30.05
N PHE A 368 -5.91 2.34 -28.75
CA PHE A 368 -5.62 1.09 -28.06
C PHE A 368 -6.81 0.13 -28.14
N ALA A 369 -8.01 0.55 -27.71
CA ALA A 369 -9.20 -0.30 -27.72
C ALA A 369 -9.58 -0.77 -29.14
N GLU A 370 -9.42 0.11 -30.14
CA GLU A 370 -9.69 -0.23 -31.54
C GLU A 370 -8.79 -1.37 -32.05
N THR A 371 -7.55 -1.48 -31.55
CA THR A 371 -6.61 -2.56 -31.89
C THR A 371 -7.14 -3.94 -31.50
N PHE A 372 -8.03 -4.02 -30.49
CA PHE A 372 -8.59 -5.27 -29.99
C PHE A 372 -10.01 -5.56 -30.49
N LYS A 373 -10.64 -4.63 -31.23
CA LYS A 373 -12.04 -4.78 -31.68
C LYS A 373 -12.28 -6.01 -32.57
N GLY A 374 -11.27 -6.43 -33.32
CA GLY A 374 -11.31 -7.62 -34.19
C GLY A 374 -10.82 -8.91 -33.53
N THR A 375 -10.47 -8.91 -32.24
CA THR A 375 -9.92 -10.11 -31.60
C THR A 375 -10.99 -11.18 -31.40
N VAL A 376 -10.65 -12.42 -31.73
CA VAL A 376 -11.53 -13.59 -31.52
C VAL A 376 -11.38 -14.21 -30.13
N ASP A 377 -10.33 -13.81 -29.39
CA ASP A 377 -10.05 -14.29 -28.04
C ASP A 377 -10.87 -13.48 -27.04
N VAL A 378 -11.91 -14.11 -26.48
CA VAL A 378 -12.89 -13.46 -25.60
C VAL A 378 -12.22 -12.89 -24.35
N VAL A 379 -11.23 -13.60 -23.78
CA VAL A 379 -10.54 -13.16 -22.57
C VAL A 379 -9.66 -11.95 -22.87
N THR A 380 -8.93 -11.99 -23.99
CA THR A 380 -8.09 -10.86 -24.41
C THR A 380 -8.94 -9.63 -24.75
N SER A 381 -10.09 -9.83 -25.41
CA SER A 381 -11.08 -8.77 -25.66
C SER A 381 -11.60 -8.18 -24.35
N ALA A 382 -11.95 -9.02 -23.38
CA ALA A 382 -12.46 -8.58 -22.08
C ALA A 382 -11.41 -7.77 -21.29
N ILE A 383 -10.14 -8.18 -21.37
CA ILE A 383 -9.02 -7.46 -20.75
C ILE A 383 -8.85 -6.08 -21.41
N ALA A 384 -8.73 -6.04 -22.74
CA ALA A 384 -8.44 -4.81 -23.46
C ALA A 384 -9.58 -3.77 -23.41
N ASN A 385 -10.84 -4.24 -23.42
CA ASN A 385 -12.03 -3.40 -23.44
C ASN A 385 -12.58 -3.05 -22.05
N LEU A 386 -11.87 -3.36 -20.97
CA LEU A 386 -12.17 -2.82 -19.65
C LEU A 386 -12.12 -1.30 -19.73
N LEU A 387 -13.27 -0.64 -19.72
CA LEU A 387 -13.34 0.81 -19.64
C LEU A 387 -12.93 1.23 -18.22
N PRO A 388 -12.06 2.25 -18.05
CA PRO A 388 -11.91 2.86 -16.74
C PRO A 388 -13.27 3.38 -16.26
N GLU A 389 -13.54 3.34 -14.96
CA GLU A 389 -14.70 4.02 -14.37
C GLU A 389 -14.51 5.55 -14.52
N GLY A 390 -14.85 6.07 -15.70
CA GLY A 390 -14.65 7.47 -16.10
C GLY A 390 -13.30 7.72 -16.77
N ASN A 391 -13.31 8.43 -17.90
CA ASN A 391 -12.11 8.97 -18.56
C ASN A 391 -11.51 10.11 -17.71
N THR A 392 -10.99 9.77 -16.54
CA THR A 392 -10.46 10.70 -15.55
C THR A 392 -8.93 10.69 -15.59
N SER A 393 -8.32 11.86 -15.46
CA SER A 393 -6.86 11.99 -15.39
C SER A 393 -6.31 11.35 -14.11
N LEU A 394 -5.01 11.02 -14.05
CA LEU A 394 -4.38 10.48 -12.85
C LEU A 394 -4.51 11.43 -11.64
N ALA A 395 -4.41 12.75 -11.87
CA ALA A 395 -4.64 13.76 -10.84
C ALA A 395 -6.08 13.78 -10.32
N GLU A 396 -7.07 13.50 -11.19
CA GLU A 396 -8.49 13.41 -10.81
C GLU A 396 -8.78 12.11 -10.05
N GLN A 397 -8.21 10.98 -10.51
CA GLN A 397 -8.27 9.71 -9.78
C GLN A 397 -7.69 9.85 -8.36
N MET A 398 -6.59 10.59 -8.22
CA MET A 398 -5.97 10.86 -6.93
C MET A 398 -6.92 11.61 -5.97
N GLN A 399 -7.67 12.61 -6.46
CA GLN A 399 -8.67 13.30 -5.64
C GLN A 399 -9.80 12.37 -5.17
N VAL A 400 -10.30 11.51 -6.07
CA VAL A 400 -11.31 10.50 -5.72
C VAL A 400 -10.77 9.52 -4.66
N VAL A 401 -9.52 9.09 -4.80
CA VAL A 401 -8.85 8.21 -3.83
C VAL A 401 -8.76 8.88 -2.46
N LEU A 402 -8.34 10.15 -2.39
CA LEU A 402 -8.27 10.87 -1.12
C LEU A 402 -9.65 10.99 -0.45
N SER A 403 -10.71 11.28 -1.21
CA SER A 403 -12.08 11.32 -0.68
C SER A 403 -12.53 9.96 -0.14
N LYS A 404 -12.29 8.87 -0.87
CA LYS A 404 -12.59 7.51 -0.40
C LYS A 404 -11.81 7.13 0.86
N LEU A 405 -10.55 7.54 0.97
CA LEU A 405 -9.75 7.30 2.16
C LEU A 405 -10.32 8.06 3.37
N VAL A 406 -10.78 9.30 3.21
CA VAL A 406 -11.48 10.04 4.27
C VAL A 406 -12.72 9.28 4.73
N GLU A 407 -13.59 8.87 3.81
CA GLU A 407 -14.82 8.11 4.14
C GLU A 407 -14.47 6.82 4.90
N SER A 408 -13.54 6.03 4.38
CA SER A 408 -13.13 4.76 4.99
C SER A 408 -12.51 4.91 6.38
N VAL A 409 -11.84 6.03 6.67
CA VAL A 409 -11.14 6.27 7.94
C VAL A 409 -12.04 7.00 8.95
N THR A 410 -13.08 7.71 8.48
CA THR A 410 -14.04 8.41 9.36
C THR A 410 -15.08 7.44 9.93
N ASP A 411 -15.57 6.51 9.11
CA ASP A 411 -16.67 5.61 9.49
C ASP A 411 -16.25 4.54 10.50
N ASP A 412 -14.99 4.10 10.46
CA ASP A 412 -14.46 3.03 11.30
C ASP A 412 -13.16 3.49 12.00
N PHE A 413 -13.03 3.27 13.31
CA PHE A 413 -11.85 3.66 14.09
C PHE A 413 -10.56 3.05 13.51
N PRO A 414 -9.60 3.85 13.03
CA PRO A 414 -8.41 3.32 12.39
C PRO A 414 -7.41 2.77 13.41
N HIS A 415 -6.75 1.68 13.02
CA HIS A 415 -5.53 1.21 13.68
C HIS A 415 -4.32 1.63 12.85
N LEU A 416 -3.47 2.48 13.41
CA LEU A 416 -2.23 2.91 12.76
C LEU A 416 -1.07 1.96 13.11
N VAL A 417 -0.42 1.43 12.09
CA VAL A 417 0.82 0.66 12.22
C VAL A 417 1.92 1.37 11.44
N VAL A 418 2.90 1.94 12.15
CA VAL A 418 4.07 2.58 11.53
C VAL A 418 5.23 1.60 11.51
N CYS A 419 5.70 1.27 10.31
CA CYS A 419 6.84 0.38 10.11
C CYS A 419 8.13 1.21 10.03
N LEU A 420 9.14 0.87 10.84
CA LEU A 420 10.43 1.54 10.85
C LEU A 420 11.53 0.62 10.28
N GLN A 421 12.41 1.19 9.47
CA GLN A 421 13.57 0.48 8.94
C GLN A 421 14.75 0.62 9.91
N ALA A 422 15.42 -0.50 10.21
CA ALA A 422 16.50 -0.53 11.19
C ALA A 422 17.85 0.03 10.66
N THR A 423 18.03 0.01 9.34
CA THR A 423 19.22 0.48 8.61
C THR A 423 18.83 1.15 7.30
N GLU A 424 19.73 1.97 6.77
CA GLU A 424 19.58 2.58 5.44
C GLU A 424 19.72 1.56 4.29
N SER A 425 20.50 0.49 4.47
CA SER A 425 20.74 -0.53 3.44
C SER A 425 20.13 -1.89 3.82
N PRO A 426 19.46 -2.60 2.89
CA PRO A 426 18.86 -3.92 3.12
C PRO A 426 19.88 -5.07 3.16
N ARG A 427 21.13 -4.82 3.58
CA ARG A 427 22.17 -5.86 3.67
C ARG A 427 21.83 -6.86 4.78
N GLU A 428 22.27 -8.11 4.58
CA GLU A 428 21.93 -9.28 5.42
C GLU A 428 22.38 -9.17 6.89
N ASP A 429 23.29 -8.25 7.20
CA ASP A 429 23.69 -7.95 8.57
C ASP A 429 22.67 -7.00 9.21
N ILE A 430 21.74 -7.54 10.01
CA ILE A 430 20.80 -6.74 10.81
C ILE A 430 21.61 -5.87 11.79
N LYS A 431 21.88 -4.63 11.40
CA LYS A 431 22.43 -3.60 12.27
C LYS A 431 21.29 -2.72 12.73
N PHE A 432 21.37 -2.22 13.95
CA PHE A 432 20.43 -1.20 14.43
C PHE A 432 21.15 0.14 14.33
N GLU A 433 20.65 1.05 13.51
CA GLU A 433 21.21 2.39 13.31
C GLU A 433 20.32 3.42 14.04
N PRO A 434 20.67 3.81 15.28
CA PRO A 434 19.79 4.66 16.09
C PRO A 434 19.48 6.00 15.43
N GLN A 435 20.43 6.56 14.69
CA GLN A 435 20.28 7.85 14.00
C GLN A 435 19.23 7.77 12.89
N TYR A 436 19.22 6.69 12.11
CA TYR A 436 18.26 6.47 11.03
C TYR A 436 16.84 6.26 11.57
N ILE A 437 16.70 5.48 12.65
CA ILE A 437 15.41 5.33 13.34
C ILE A 437 14.95 6.65 13.95
N THR A 438 15.86 7.43 14.56
CA THR A 438 15.51 8.73 15.15
C THR A 438 15.01 9.71 14.08
N GLN A 439 15.60 9.69 12.88
CA GLN A 439 15.11 10.47 11.75
C GLN A 439 13.69 10.04 11.36
N GLN A 440 13.43 8.74 11.22
CA GLN A 440 12.09 8.23 10.92
C GLN A 440 11.07 8.60 12.02
N LEU A 441 11.41 8.46 13.31
CA LEU A 441 10.52 8.83 14.42
C LEU A 441 10.12 10.31 14.39
N ARG A 442 11.04 11.19 14.01
CA ARG A 442 10.76 12.62 13.82
C ARG A 442 9.89 12.85 12.59
N ALA A 443 10.21 12.20 11.48
CA ALA A 443 9.53 12.39 10.22
C ALA A 443 8.08 11.87 10.25
N PHE A 444 7.84 10.70 10.87
CA PHE A 444 6.50 10.18 11.16
C PHE A 444 5.79 10.92 12.31
N ASN A 445 6.35 12.04 12.79
CA ASN A 445 5.85 12.83 13.93
C ASN A 445 5.39 11.95 15.12
N LEU A 446 6.07 10.83 15.36
CA LEU A 446 5.66 9.86 16.39
C LEU A 446 5.95 10.39 17.79
N MET A 447 6.94 11.28 17.91
CA MET A 447 7.31 11.90 19.18
C MET A 447 6.14 12.64 19.82
N GLU A 448 5.35 13.38 19.05
CA GLU A 448 4.19 14.09 19.55
C GLU A 448 3.11 13.11 20.04
N THR A 449 2.83 12.07 19.24
CA THR A 449 1.88 11.01 19.63
C THR A 449 2.32 10.33 20.93
N ILE A 450 3.62 10.03 21.07
CA ILE A 450 4.20 9.42 22.27
C ILE A 450 4.05 10.36 23.47
N MET A 451 4.36 11.65 23.31
CA MET A 451 4.25 12.65 24.37
C MET A 451 2.81 12.79 24.86
N ILE A 452 1.83 12.87 23.94
CA ILE A 452 0.40 12.93 24.28
C ILE A 452 -0.02 11.68 25.06
N ARG A 453 0.36 10.48 24.60
CA ARG A 453 0.05 9.22 25.30
C ARG A 453 0.72 9.12 26.67
N GLN A 454 1.95 9.62 26.79
CA GLN A 454 2.70 9.61 28.05
C GLN A 454 2.12 10.60 29.07
N GLN A 455 1.74 11.80 28.62
CA GLN A 455 1.06 12.81 29.43
C GLN A 455 -0.42 12.50 29.65
N GLY A 456 -0.98 11.54 28.92
CA GLY A 456 -2.32 10.99 29.04
C GLY A 456 -2.43 9.83 30.03
N PHE A 457 -3.52 9.08 29.90
CA PHE A 457 -3.68 7.75 30.50
C PHE A 457 -3.39 6.69 29.44
N ALA A 458 -2.15 6.20 29.46
CA ALA A 458 -1.63 5.24 28.50
C ALA A 458 -2.41 3.92 28.46
N ARG A 459 -3.00 3.51 29.59
CA ARG A 459 -3.77 2.26 29.70
C ARG A 459 -5.18 2.51 30.19
N ARG A 460 -6.13 1.87 29.49
CA ARG A 460 -7.57 1.94 29.73
C ARG A 460 -8.10 0.52 29.71
N LEU A 461 -8.77 0.11 30.80
CA LEU A 461 -9.30 -1.24 30.95
C LEU A 461 -10.72 -1.15 31.46
N SER A 462 -11.62 -1.98 30.95
CA SER A 462 -12.94 -2.10 31.59
C SER A 462 -12.78 -2.61 33.03
N PHE A 463 -13.74 -2.32 33.91
CA PHE A 463 -13.68 -2.77 35.31
C PHE A 463 -13.50 -4.28 35.45
N SER A 464 -14.17 -5.05 34.58
CA SER A 464 -14.08 -6.51 34.56
C SER A 464 -12.68 -6.98 34.15
N GLU A 465 -12.10 -6.42 33.08
CA GLU A 465 -10.75 -6.76 32.65
C GLU A 465 -9.70 -6.42 33.71
N PHE A 466 -9.82 -5.24 34.34
CA PHE A 466 -8.90 -4.78 35.36
C PHE A 466 -8.91 -5.72 36.58
N LEU A 467 -10.09 -6.01 37.13
CA LEU A 467 -10.21 -6.84 38.32
C LEU A 467 -9.89 -8.31 38.04
N ASN A 468 -10.33 -8.87 36.92
CA ASN A 468 -9.97 -10.23 36.54
C ASN A 468 -8.45 -10.41 36.43
N ARG A 469 -7.75 -9.37 36.01
CA ARG A 469 -6.29 -9.40 35.86
C ARG A 469 -5.53 -9.15 37.16
N TYR A 470 -6.01 -8.25 38.02
CA TYR A 470 -5.21 -7.73 39.13
C TYR A 470 -5.76 -7.98 40.53
N LYS A 471 -7.00 -8.48 40.71
CA LYS A 471 -7.63 -8.58 42.04
C LYS A 471 -6.76 -9.30 43.09
N TYR A 472 -6.10 -10.38 42.70
CA TYR A 472 -5.26 -11.17 43.62
C TYR A 472 -4.00 -10.44 44.11
N LEU A 473 -3.68 -9.26 43.57
CA LEU A 473 -2.59 -8.42 44.05
C LEU A 473 -2.95 -7.66 45.32
N ALA A 474 -4.24 -7.41 45.56
CA ALA A 474 -4.71 -6.55 46.66
C ALA A 474 -5.82 -7.17 47.51
N PHE A 475 -6.44 -8.25 47.04
CA PHE A 475 -7.47 -9.00 47.73
C PHE A 475 -6.97 -10.40 48.08
N ASP A 476 -7.31 -10.86 49.27
CA ASP A 476 -7.04 -12.22 49.72
C ASP A 476 -7.90 -13.24 48.95
N PHE A 477 -7.51 -14.52 49.01
CA PHE A 477 -8.13 -15.57 48.18
C PHE A 477 -9.57 -15.89 48.58
N ASP A 478 -9.96 -15.54 49.79
CA ASP A 478 -11.27 -15.75 50.40
C ASP A 478 -12.17 -14.51 50.31
N GLU A 479 -11.64 -13.37 49.85
CA GLU A 479 -12.43 -12.18 49.59
C GLU A 479 -13.25 -12.33 48.29
N GLU A 480 -14.57 -12.19 48.41
CA GLU A 480 -15.46 -12.14 47.25
C GLU A 480 -15.41 -10.74 46.62
N VAL A 481 -14.87 -10.66 45.40
CA VAL A 481 -14.64 -9.39 44.70
C VAL A 481 -15.58 -9.30 43.49
N GLU A 482 -16.61 -8.48 43.62
CA GLU A 482 -17.49 -8.10 42.51
C GLU A 482 -16.74 -7.23 41.49
N LEU A 483 -17.11 -7.34 40.20
CA LEU A 483 -16.43 -6.66 39.09
C LEU A 483 -16.90 -5.21 38.90
N THR A 484 -16.79 -4.41 39.96
CA THR A 484 -17.34 -3.05 40.04
C THR A 484 -16.27 -1.96 40.01
N LYS A 485 -16.70 -0.72 39.77
CA LYS A 485 -15.85 0.48 39.82
C LYS A 485 -15.22 0.65 41.21
N GLU A 486 -15.99 0.43 42.26
CA GLU A 486 -15.59 0.60 43.66
C GLU A 486 -14.47 -0.38 44.02
N ASN A 487 -14.56 -1.63 43.57
CA ASN A 487 -13.51 -2.62 43.80
C ASN A 487 -12.25 -2.33 42.99
N CYS A 488 -12.36 -1.75 41.79
CA CYS A 488 -11.20 -1.26 41.05
C CYS A 488 -10.48 -0.14 41.84
N GLN A 489 -11.24 0.78 42.45
CA GLN A 489 -10.68 1.87 43.27
C GLN A 489 -10.02 1.31 44.52
N LEU A 490 -10.70 0.40 45.23
CA LEU A 490 -10.18 -0.23 46.44
C LEU A 490 -8.87 -0.97 46.18
N LEU A 491 -8.75 -1.68 45.06
CA LEU A 491 -7.51 -2.33 44.64
C LEU A 491 -6.36 -1.33 44.54
N LEU A 492 -6.56 -0.23 43.78
CA LEU A 492 -5.53 0.78 43.57
C LEU A 492 -5.14 1.49 44.88
N ILE A 493 -6.12 1.74 45.77
CA ILE A 493 -5.89 2.33 47.10
C ILE A 493 -5.08 1.38 47.99
N ARG A 494 -5.43 0.08 48.05
CA ARG A 494 -4.69 -0.93 48.83
C ARG A 494 -3.24 -1.07 48.36
N LEU A 495 -3.01 -0.96 47.05
CA LEU A 495 -1.67 -0.93 46.46
C LEU A 495 -0.96 0.42 46.58
N LYS A 496 -1.60 1.43 47.19
CA LYS A 496 -1.09 2.80 47.38
C LYS A 496 -0.66 3.45 46.07
N MET A 497 -1.47 3.26 45.03
CA MET A 497 -1.22 3.82 43.70
C MET A 497 -1.88 5.17 43.54
N ASP A 498 -1.21 6.07 42.82
CA ASP A 498 -1.69 7.40 42.46
C ASP A 498 -1.77 7.57 40.93
N GLY A 499 -2.16 8.78 40.51
CA GLY A 499 -2.19 9.17 39.10
C GLY A 499 -3.25 8.47 38.25
N TRP A 500 -4.19 7.72 38.82
CA TRP A 500 -5.28 7.05 38.13
C TRP A 500 -6.58 7.88 38.16
N GLN A 501 -7.49 7.59 37.23
CA GLN A 501 -8.86 8.09 37.24
C GLN A 501 -9.86 6.97 36.95
N MET A 502 -11.10 7.15 37.37
CA MET A 502 -12.17 6.20 37.11
C MET A 502 -13.21 6.82 36.21
N GLY A 503 -13.37 6.24 35.04
CA GLY A 503 -14.42 6.59 34.12
C GLY A 503 -15.79 6.05 34.55
N THR A 504 -16.72 6.06 33.60
CA THR A 504 -18.05 5.46 33.73
C THR A 504 -18.01 3.96 33.55
N SER A 505 -17.11 3.44 32.70
CA SER A 505 -16.98 2.01 32.39
C SER A 505 -15.55 1.46 32.51
N LYS A 506 -14.54 2.35 32.59
CA LYS A 506 -13.12 1.99 32.54
C LYS A 506 -12.29 2.57 33.69
N VAL A 507 -11.18 1.89 33.97
CA VAL A 507 -10.07 2.38 34.80
C VAL A 507 -9.02 3.01 33.88
N PHE A 508 -8.61 4.24 34.20
CA PHE A 508 -7.62 5.01 33.45
C PHE A 508 -6.30 5.08 34.25
N LEU A 509 -5.23 4.55 33.67
CA LEU A 509 -3.94 4.37 34.33
C LEU A 509 -2.83 5.08 33.54
N ARG A 510 -1.88 5.67 34.26
CA ARG A 510 -0.63 6.19 33.68
C ARG A 510 0.28 5.03 33.31
N TYR A 511 1.25 5.32 32.43
CA TYR A 511 2.23 4.32 31.99
C TYR A 511 2.99 3.68 33.18
N TYR A 512 3.39 4.48 34.17
CA TYR A 512 4.11 3.99 35.35
C TYR A 512 3.24 3.13 36.27
N THR A 513 1.94 3.44 36.37
CA THR A 513 0.94 2.67 37.13
C THR A 513 0.79 1.27 36.51
N GLU A 514 0.66 1.18 35.18
CA GLU A 514 0.58 -0.10 34.47
C GLU A 514 1.87 -0.93 34.60
N GLU A 515 3.03 -0.29 34.44
CA GLU A 515 4.33 -0.95 34.55
C GLU A 515 4.53 -1.56 35.95
N TYR A 516 4.15 -0.83 36.99
CA TYR A 516 4.19 -1.32 38.37
C TYR A 516 3.27 -2.52 38.61
N LEU A 517 2.00 -2.43 38.18
CA LEU A 517 1.03 -3.54 38.30
C LEU A 517 1.53 -4.79 37.57
N THR A 518 2.11 -4.62 36.38
CA THR A 518 2.66 -5.73 35.59
C THR A 518 3.86 -6.38 36.29
N ARG A 519 4.79 -5.59 36.86
CA ARG A 519 5.91 -6.13 37.64
C ARG A 519 5.46 -6.88 38.89
N LEU A 520 4.45 -6.37 39.61
CA LEU A 520 3.87 -7.07 40.76
C LEU A 520 3.21 -8.39 40.34
N TYR A 521 2.41 -8.36 39.26
CA TYR A 521 1.80 -9.52 38.64
C TYR A 521 2.85 -10.61 38.37
N GLU A 522 3.92 -10.28 37.63
CA GLU A 522 5.00 -11.22 37.29
C GLU A 522 5.70 -11.80 38.53
N THR A 523 5.93 -10.96 39.54
CA THR A 523 6.55 -11.38 40.80
C THR A 523 5.67 -12.39 41.55
N HIS A 524 4.35 -12.19 41.54
CA HIS A 524 3.40 -13.14 42.11
C HIS A 524 3.28 -14.41 41.27
N THR A 525 3.25 -14.31 39.94
CA THR A 525 3.23 -15.49 39.05
C THR A 525 4.44 -16.39 39.28
N LYS A 526 5.63 -15.82 39.55
CA LYS A 526 6.83 -16.61 39.91
C LYS A 526 6.63 -17.45 41.18
N LYS A 527 5.73 -17.08 42.11
CA LYS A 527 5.40 -17.89 43.29
C LYS A 527 4.66 -19.19 42.92
N ILE A 528 3.94 -19.22 41.78
CA ILE A 528 3.28 -20.43 41.27
C ILE A 528 4.31 -21.55 41.01
N ILE A 529 5.54 -21.20 40.62
CA ILE A 529 6.62 -22.17 40.42
C ILE A 529 6.91 -22.93 41.72
N LYS A 530 6.84 -22.27 42.89
CA LYS A 530 7.00 -22.93 44.19
C LYS A 530 5.88 -23.93 44.46
N ILE A 531 4.63 -23.56 44.14
CA ILE A 531 3.47 -24.45 44.29
C ILE A 531 3.62 -25.67 43.36
N GLN A 532 3.99 -25.45 42.09
CA GLN A 532 4.24 -26.53 41.13
C GLN A 532 5.36 -27.47 41.61
N ALA A 533 6.45 -26.93 42.15
CA ALA A 533 7.54 -27.73 42.71
C ALA A 533 7.09 -28.56 43.92
N MET A 534 6.31 -27.97 44.84
CA MET A 534 5.74 -28.67 46.00
C MET A 534 4.75 -29.76 45.58
N ALA A 535 3.86 -29.48 44.63
CA ALA A 535 2.92 -30.46 44.09
C ALA A 535 3.63 -31.62 43.39
N ARG A 536 4.63 -31.34 42.55
CA ARG A 536 5.46 -32.38 41.92
C ARG A 536 6.16 -33.25 42.98
N ARG A 537 6.73 -32.64 44.02
CA ARG A 537 7.35 -33.36 45.14
C ARG A 537 6.34 -34.25 45.87
N PHE A 538 5.15 -33.73 46.15
CA PHE A 538 4.08 -34.49 46.80
C PHE A 538 3.65 -35.70 45.96
N ILE A 539 3.44 -35.52 44.65
CA ILE A 539 3.07 -36.59 43.72
C ILE A 539 4.14 -37.70 43.71
N VAL A 540 5.43 -37.33 43.66
CA VAL A 540 6.52 -38.31 43.71
C VAL A 540 6.52 -39.08 45.04
N LYS A 541 6.38 -38.39 46.18
CA LYS A 541 6.30 -39.05 47.49
C LYS A 541 5.10 -40.00 47.60
N ALA A 542 3.94 -39.58 47.13
CA ALA A 542 2.73 -40.40 47.14
C ALA A 542 2.84 -41.65 46.24
N ARG A 543 3.66 -41.58 45.18
CA ARG A 543 3.97 -42.73 44.31
C ARG A 543 5.01 -43.68 44.91
N GLN A 544 5.90 -43.20 45.77
CA GLN A 544 6.91 -44.02 46.46
C GLN A 544 6.38 -44.67 47.75
N GLY A 545 5.26 -44.18 48.30
CA GLY A 545 4.57 -44.76 49.45
C GLY A 545 3.46 -45.77 49.09
N LYS A 546 3.32 -46.10 47.80
CA LYS A 546 2.62 -47.28 47.28
C LYS A 546 3.66 -48.26 46.78
#